data_AF-G5LM67-F1
#
_entry.id   AF-G5LM67-F1
#
_cell.length_a   1.000
_cell.length_b   1.000
_cell.length_c   1.000
_cell.angle_alpha   90.00
_cell.angle_beta   90.00
_cell.angle_gamma   90.00
#
_symmetry.space_group_name_H-M   'P 1'
#
loop_
_entity.id
_entity.type
_entity.pdbx_description
1 polymer ?
#
loop_
_entity_poly.entity_id
_entity_poly.type
_entity_poly.pdbx_seq_one_letter_code
_entity_poly.pdbx_strand_id
1 'polypeptide(L)' 'MANITVTFTITEFCLHTGVTEEELNEIVGLGVIEPYEDDNADWQFDDRAASVVQRALRLREDSG' A
#
# COMPACT_ATOMS: atom_id res chain seq x y z
N MET A 1 -13.39 19.78 10.63
CA MET A 1 -13.13 18.32 10.66
C MET A 1 -11.66 18.15 10.35
N ALA A 2 -10.87 17.60 11.28
CA ALA A 2 -9.45 17.35 11.02
C ALA A 2 -9.35 16.23 9.99
N ASN A 3 -8.81 16.51 8.81
CA ASN A 3 -8.40 15.48 7.87
C ASN A 3 -7.13 14.84 8.47
N ILE A 4 -7.33 13.82 9.30
CA ILE A 4 -6.23 13.02 9.82
C ILE A 4 -5.79 12.12 8.68
N THR A 5 -4.70 12.48 8.01
CA THR A 5 -4.07 11.62 7.03
C THR A 5 -3.23 10.60 7.79
N VAL A 6 -3.66 9.34 7.77
CA VAL A 6 -2.91 8.25 8.41
C VAL A 6 -1.92 7.72 7.39
N THR A 7 -0.64 7.92 7.67
CA THR A 7 0.47 7.33 6.92
C THR A 7 0.94 6.05 7.61
N PHE A 8 1.27 5.07 6.79
CA PHE A 8 1.78 3.77 7.19
C PHE A 8 3.18 3.61 6.61
N THR A 9 4.12 3.12 7.41
CA THR A 9 5.42 2.64 6.90
C THR A 9 5.24 1.35 6.10
N ILE A 10 6.27 0.93 5.35
CA ILE A 10 6.29 -0.36 4.62
C ILE A 10 5.80 -1.53 5.49
N THR A 11 6.34 -1.65 6.70
CA THR A 11 6.03 -2.76 7.61
C THR A 11 4.58 -2.72 8.07
N GLU A 12 4.08 -1.54 8.43
CA GLU A 12 2.68 -1.36 8.82
C GLU A 12 1.73 -1.61 7.65
N PHE A 13 2.10 -1.15 6.45
CA PHE A 13 1.32 -1.33 5.24
C PHE A 13 1.20 -2.80 4.86
N CYS A 14 2.31 -3.55 4.93
CA CYS A 14 2.33 -5.00 4.73
C CYS A 14 1.44 -5.71 5.77
N LEU A 15 1.53 -5.32 7.05
CA LEU A 15 0.69 -5.89 8.10
C LEU A 15 -0.81 -5.58 7.87
N HIS A 16 -1.13 -4.39 7.39
CA HIS A 16 -2.50 -3.91 7.21
C HIS A 16 -3.19 -4.51 5.97
N THR A 17 -2.47 -4.58 4.86
CA THR A 17 -2.99 -5.10 3.58
C THR A 17 -2.79 -6.60 3.43
N GLY A 18 -1.86 -7.19 4.17
CA GLY A 18 -1.48 -8.60 4.09
C GLY A 18 -0.52 -8.94 2.95
N VAL A 19 0.01 -7.92 2.24
CA VAL A 19 1.04 -8.11 1.21
C VAL A 19 2.43 -8.23 1.83
N THR A 20 3.35 -8.84 1.10
CA THR A 20 4.78 -8.85 1.46
C THR A 20 5.48 -7.60 0.93
N GLU A 21 6.68 -7.32 1.44
CA GLU A 21 7.52 -6.21 0.94
C GLU A 21 7.83 -6.36 -0.56
N GLU A 22 7.99 -7.59 -1.04
CA GLU A 22 8.19 -7.89 -2.46
C GLU A 22 6.97 -7.51 -3.31
N GLU A 23 5.77 -7.93 -2.89
CA GLU A 23 4.53 -7.55 -3.57
C GLU A 23 4.30 -6.04 -3.50
N LEU A 24 4.62 -5.41 -2.38
CA LEU A 24 4.55 -3.96 -2.24
C LEU A 24 5.47 -3.26 -3.25
N ASN A 25 6.71 -3.74 -3.41
CA ASN A 25 7.67 -3.20 -4.38
C ASN A 25 7.17 -3.38 -5.82
N GLU A 26 6.54 -4.52 -6.15
CA GLU A 26 5.90 -4.72 -7.45
C GLU A 26 4.73 -3.74 -7.65
N ILE A 27 3.84 -3.57 -6.67
CA ILE A 27 2.69 -2.66 -6.74
C ILE A 27 3.15 -1.21 -6.96
N VAL A 28 4.20 -0.78 -6.27
CA VAL A 28 4.84 0.54 -6.46
C VAL A 28 5.48 0.62 -7.85
N GLY A 29 6.23 -0.40 -8.27
CA GLY A 29 6.88 -0.45 -9.58
C GLY A 29 5.90 -0.46 -10.76
N LEU A 30 4.68 -0.97 -10.55
CA LEU A 30 3.58 -0.93 -11.49
C LEU A 30 2.84 0.43 -11.50
N GLY A 31 3.13 1.32 -10.55
CA GLY A 31 2.47 2.62 -10.40
C GLY A 31 1.04 2.52 -9.88
N VAL A 32 0.70 1.43 -9.17
CA VAL A 32 -0.64 1.25 -8.58
C VAL A 32 -0.80 2.14 -7.35
N ILE A 33 0.27 2.27 -6.57
CA ILE A 33 0.39 3.22 -5.45
C ILE A 33 1.75 3.92 -5.55
N GLU A 34 1.82 5.13 -5.02
CA GLU A 34 3.05 5.91 -4.99
C GLU A 34 3.39 6.22 -3.53
N PRO A 35 4.61 5.93 -3.06
CA PRO A 35 5.05 6.36 -1.75
C PRO A 35 5.24 7.88 -1.73
N TYR A 36 5.10 8.50 -0.55
CA TYR A 36 5.32 9.95 -0.41
C TYR A 36 6.76 10.37 -0.67
N GLU A 37 7.71 9.53 -0.28
CA GLU A 37 9.14 9.75 -0.50
C GLU A 37 9.69 8.61 -1.35
N ASP A 38 10.58 8.93 -2.29
CA ASP A 38 11.17 7.96 -3.21
C ASP A 38 12.31 7.15 -2.56
N ASP A 39 12.75 7.56 -1.37
CA ASP A 39 13.82 6.89 -0.63
C ASP A 39 13.28 5.59 -0.02
N ASN A 40 13.70 4.45 -0.56
CA ASN A 40 13.21 3.09 -0.24
C ASN A 40 13.19 2.77 1.27
N ALA A 41 13.99 3.45 2.08
CA ALA A 41 14.05 3.24 3.53
C ALA A 41 12.85 3.84 4.29
N ASP A 42 12.20 4.86 3.73
CA ASP A 42 11.18 5.67 4.42
C ASP A 42 9.88 5.78 3.59
N TRP A 43 9.60 4.78 2.75
CA TRP A 43 8.34 4.73 2.02
C TRP A 43 7.15 4.77 2.99
N GLN A 44 6.39 5.84 2.86
CA GLN A 44 5.15 6.08 3.58
C GLN A 44 3.98 6.04 2.61
N PHE A 45 2.95 5.31 2.99
CA PHE A 45 1.73 5.12 2.22
C PHE A 45 0.53 5.60 3.01
N ASP A 46 -0.39 6.31 2.39
CA ASP A 46 -1.65 6.63 3.04
C ASP A 46 -2.63 5.46 3.07
N ASP A 47 -3.62 5.57 3.95
CA ASP A 47 -4.85 4.75 3.94
C ASP A 47 -5.48 4.56 2.55
N ARG A 48 -5.35 5.55 1.66
CA ARG A 48 -5.83 5.45 0.28
C ARG A 48 -5.10 4.37 -0.51
N ALA A 49 -3.78 4.30 -0.39
CA ALA A 49 -2.97 3.28 -1.03
C ALA A 49 -3.34 1.89 -0.49
N ALA A 50 -3.58 1.78 0.81
CA ALA A 50 -3.99 0.52 1.44
C ALA A 50 -5.35 0.06 0.91
N SER A 51 -6.31 0.98 0.80
CA SER A 51 -7.63 0.73 0.21
C SER A 51 -7.55 0.29 -1.26
N VAL A 52 -6.64 0.88 -2.06
CA VAL A 52 -6.41 0.48 -3.46
C VAL A 52 -5.86 -0.94 -3.53
N VAL A 53 -4.84 -1.26 -2.72
CA VAL A 53 -4.22 -2.59 -2.68
C VAL A 53 -5.20 -3.65 -2.22
N GLN A 54 -5.93 -3.41 -1.12
CA GLN A 54 -6.96 -4.34 -0.63
C GLN A 54 -8.06 -4.58 -1.68
N ARG A 55 -8.42 -3.55 -2.44
CA ARG A 55 -9.40 -3.70 -3.53
C ARG A 55 -8.85 -4.54 -4.69
N ALA A 56 -7.59 -4.35 -5.06
CA ALA A 56 -6.92 -5.17 -6.08
C ALA A 56 -6.81 -6.63 -5.64
N LEU A 57 -6.44 -6.88 -4.38
CA LEU A 57 -6.37 -8.23 -3.80
C LEU A 57 -7.75 -8.91 -3.77
N ARG A 58 -8.79 -8.20 -3.31
CA ARG A 58 -10.15 -8.77 -3.26
C ARG A 58 -10.67 -9.16 -4.65
N LEU A 59 -10.35 -8.39 -5.69
CA LEU A 59 -10.69 -8.73 -7.08
C LEU A 59 -9.96 -10.00 -7.56
N ARG A 60 -8.73 -10.21 -7.09
CA ARG A 60 -7.96 -11.43 -7.38
C ARG A 60 -8.55 -12.67 -6.70
N GLU A 61 -9.07 -12.52 -5.48
CA GLU A 61 -9.68 -13.62 -4.73
C GLU A 61 -11.06 -14.04 -5.25
N ASP A 62 -11.86 -13.11 -5.78
CA ASP A 62 -13.19 -13.40 -6.36
C ASP A 62 -13.13 -14.18 -7.69
N SER A 63 -11.96 -14.22 -8.33
CA SER A 63 -11.74 -14.90 -9.61
C SER A 63 -11.28 -16.37 -9.48
N GLY A 64 -11.28 -16.92 -8.26
CA GLY A 64 -10.82 -18.28 -7.93
C GLY A 64 -11.93 -19.33 -7.86
#